data_AF-A0A348MY24-F1
#
_entry.id   AF-A0A348MY24-F1
#
_cell.length_a   1.000
_cell.length_b   1.000
_cell.length_c   1.000
_cell.angle_alpha   90.00
_cell.angle_beta   90.00
_cell.angle_gamma   90.00
#
_symmetry.space_group_name_H-M   'P 1'
#
loop_
_entity.id
_entity.type
_entity.pdbx_description
1 polymer ?
#
loop_
_entity_poly.entity_id
_entity_poly.type
_entity_poly.pdbx_seq_one_letter_code
_entity_poly.pdbx_strand_id
1 'polypeptide(L)'
;MKFLGQCYQLAKENDKAVPVMRAAAELSSDGELYATLAQLLLNIEDYDSAIANADLALAKGSLRNEGTLHLVLGMAYYNKREFVKAMNQLAVAEQFTASRKMAEQWQKFVETEKRSYDRIQSDLANEKLVAKSE
;
A
#
# COMPACT_ATOMS: atom_id res chain seq x y z
N MET A 1 8.51 29.15 1.11
CA MET A 1 7.14 29.39 0.56
C MET A 1 6.81 28.57 -0.70
N LYS A 2 7.78 28.12 -1.53
CA LYS A 2 7.49 27.33 -2.76
C LYS A 2 6.98 25.90 -2.50
N PHE A 3 7.47 25.24 -1.44
CA PHE A 3 7.11 23.85 -1.11
C PHE A 3 5.61 23.68 -0.76
N LEU A 4 5.07 24.53 0.10
CA LEU A 4 3.65 24.46 0.50
C LEU A 4 2.70 24.68 -0.69
N GLY A 5 3.04 25.60 -1.60
CA GLY A 5 2.27 25.81 -2.83
C GLY A 5 2.30 24.61 -3.78
N GLN A 6 3.44 23.92 -3.87
CA GLN A 6 3.58 22.70 -4.67
C GLN A 6 2.77 21.53 -4.08
N CYS A 7 2.82 21.32 -2.76
CA CYS A 7 2.00 20.30 -2.10
C CYS A 7 0.50 20.56 -2.28
N TYR A 8 0.07 21.82 -2.15
CA TYR A 8 -1.33 22.19 -2.32
C TYR A 8 -1.81 22.04 -3.77
N GLN A 9 -0.96 22.35 -4.75
CA GLN A 9 -1.27 22.13 -6.16
C GLN A 9 -1.39 20.64 -6.48
N LEU A 10 -0.46 19.81 -5.99
CA LEU A 10 -0.49 18.36 -6.17
C LEU A 10 -1.76 17.75 -5.55
N ALA A 11 -2.11 18.14 -4.32
CA ALA A 11 -3.35 17.69 -3.67
C ALA A 11 -4.59 18.04 -4.52
N LYS A 12 -4.67 19.28 -5.02
CA LYS A 12 -5.77 19.71 -5.90
C LYS A 12 -5.85 18.96 -7.23
N GLU A 13 -4.71 18.58 -7.79
CA GLU A 13 -4.67 17.77 -9.00
C GLU A 13 -5.16 16.35 -8.72
N ASN A 14 -4.76 15.76 -7.59
CA ASN A 14 -5.23 14.45 -7.16
C ASN A 14 -6.75 14.44 -6.90
N ASP A 15 -7.29 15.44 -6.21
CA ASP A 15 -8.74 15.58 -5.94
C ASP A 15 -9.58 15.60 -7.22
N LYS A 16 -9.01 16.10 -8.32
CA LYS A 16 -9.66 16.14 -9.64
C LYS A 16 -9.40 14.88 -10.46
N ALA A 17 -8.20 14.32 -10.37
CA ALA A 17 -7.79 13.17 -11.18
C ALA A 17 -8.44 11.88 -10.72
N VAL A 18 -8.49 11.63 -9.40
CA VAL A 18 -9.06 10.41 -8.82
C VAL A 18 -10.48 10.11 -9.29
N PRO A 19 -11.46 11.04 -9.25
CA PRO A 19 -12.82 10.75 -9.70
C PRO A 19 -12.90 10.47 -11.21
N VAL A 20 -12.10 11.17 -12.03
CA VAL A 20 -12.06 10.94 -13.49
C VAL A 20 -11.47 9.56 -13.80
N MET A 21 -10.37 9.19 -13.13
CA MET A 21 -9.75 7.87 -13.29
C MET A 21 -10.67 6.75 -12.82
N ARG A 22 -11.44 6.96 -11.74
CA ARG A 22 -12.41 5.99 -11.26
C ARG A 22 -13.50 5.74 -12.30
N ALA A 23 -14.10 6.80 -12.84
CA ALA A 23 -15.11 6.67 -13.90
C ALA A 23 -14.54 5.98 -15.15
N ALA A 24 -13.29 6.28 -15.53
CA ALA A 24 -12.63 5.61 -16.63
C ALA A 24 -12.39 4.12 -16.34
N ALA A 25 -11.96 3.78 -15.12
CA ALA A 25 -11.73 2.39 -14.70
C ALA A 25 -13.04 1.57 -14.67
N GLU A 26 -14.15 2.16 -14.24
CA GLU A 26 -15.48 1.53 -14.25
C GLU A 26 -15.94 1.15 -15.68
N LEU A 27 -15.53 1.92 -16.68
CA LEU A 27 -15.82 1.66 -18.09
C LEU A 27 -14.81 0.70 -18.75
N SER A 28 -13.69 0.37 -18.09
CA SER A 28 -12.69 -0.54 -18.66
C SER A 28 -13.14 -1.99 -18.60
N SER A 29 -12.80 -2.74 -19.65
CA SER A 29 -12.92 -4.19 -19.69
C SER A 29 -11.78 -4.91 -18.96
N ASP A 30 -10.66 -4.23 -18.67
CA ASP A 30 -9.47 -4.79 -18.03
C ASP A 30 -9.15 -4.14 -16.67
N GLY A 31 -8.16 -4.71 -15.97
CA GLY A 31 -7.69 -4.22 -14.68
C GLY A 31 -6.66 -3.08 -14.75
N GLU A 32 -6.21 -2.64 -15.93
CA GLU A 32 -5.07 -1.71 -16.05
C GLU A 32 -5.37 -0.33 -15.46
N LEU A 33 -6.58 0.19 -15.70
CA LEU A 33 -6.99 1.48 -15.15
C LEU A 33 -7.18 1.41 -13.62
N TYR A 34 -7.67 0.28 -13.11
CA TYR A 34 -7.73 0.04 -11.68
C TYR A 34 -6.33 -0.08 -11.06
N ALA A 35 -5.37 -0.71 -11.74
CA ALA A 35 -3.99 -0.83 -11.27
C ALA A 35 -3.29 0.53 -11.23
N THR A 36 -3.50 1.35 -12.26
CA THR A 36 -2.98 2.73 -12.32
C THR A 36 -3.59 3.58 -11.20
N LEU A 37 -4.89 3.46 -10.97
CA LEU A 37 -5.58 4.17 -9.90
C LEU A 37 -5.08 3.72 -8.51
N ALA A 38 -4.88 2.42 -8.30
CA ALA A 38 -4.34 1.90 -7.04
C ALA A 38 -2.94 2.48 -6.73
N GLN A 39 -2.07 2.57 -7.73
CA GLN A 39 -0.74 3.17 -7.57
C GLN A 39 -0.82 4.67 -7.23
N LEU A 40 -1.72 5.42 -7.87
CA LEU A 40 -1.95 6.83 -7.54
C LEU A 40 -2.45 6.97 -6.10
N LEU A 41 -3.42 6.15 -5.69
CA LEU A 41 -4.01 6.17 -4.35
C LEU A 41 -2.98 5.85 -3.27
N LEU A 42 -2.08 4.89 -3.53
CA LEU A 42 -0.94 4.61 -2.65
C LEU A 42 -0.05 5.84 -2.48
N ASN A 43 0.25 6.56 -3.57
CA ASN A 43 1.14 7.73 -3.54
C ASN A 43 0.56 8.91 -2.77
N ILE A 44 -0.77 9.00 -2.64
CA ILE A 44 -1.46 10.02 -1.85
C ILE A 44 -1.88 9.51 -0.46
N GLU A 45 -1.36 8.35 -0.06
CA GLU A 45 -1.58 7.72 1.25
C GLU A 45 -3.04 7.30 1.52
N ASP A 46 -3.88 7.20 0.49
CA ASP A 46 -5.21 6.60 0.58
C ASP A 46 -5.09 5.07 0.44
N TYR A 47 -4.58 4.45 1.50
CA TYR A 47 -4.23 3.02 1.49
C TYR A 47 -5.44 2.11 1.33
N ASP A 48 -6.59 2.47 1.91
CA ASP A 48 -7.81 1.66 1.81
C ASP A 48 -8.36 1.67 0.38
N SER A 49 -8.42 2.84 -0.26
CA SER A 49 -8.81 2.91 -1.67
C SER A 49 -7.77 2.25 -2.57
N ALA A 50 -6.48 2.37 -2.26
CA ALA A 50 -5.42 1.70 -3.02
C ALA A 50 -5.60 0.18 -3.01
N ILE A 51 -5.88 -0.41 -1.84
CA ILE A 51 -6.14 -1.84 -1.68
C ILE A 51 -7.37 -2.24 -2.48
N ALA A 52 -8.49 -1.53 -2.32
CA ALA A 52 -9.74 -1.86 -3.02
C ALA A 52 -9.58 -1.83 -4.55
N ASN A 53 -8.87 -0.83 -5.09
CA ASN A 53 -8.65 -0.74 -6.54
C ASN A 53 -7.64 -1.77 -7.02
N ALA A 54 -6.61 -2.11 -6.23
CA ALA A 54 -5.68 -3.18 -6.59
C ALA A 54 -6.38 -4.55 -6.62
N ASP A 55 -7.25 -4.84 -5.66
CA ASP A 55 -8.04 -6.08 -5.66
C ASP A 55 -8.99 -6.15 -6.87
N LEU A 56 -9.63 -5.03 -7.24
CA LEU A 56 -10.45 -4.95 -8.46
C LEU A 56 -9.63 -5.15 -9.74
N ALA A 57 -8.42 -4.58 -9.81
CA ALA A 57 -7.51 -4.79 -10.92
C ALA A 57 -7.12 -6.26 -11.08
N LEU A 58 -6.75 -6.93 -9.98
CA LEU A 58 -6.46 -8.37 -9.98
C LEU A 58 -7.67 -9.20 -10.41
N ALA A 59 -8.87 -8.86 -9.91
CA ALA A 59 -10.10 -9.57 -10.25
C ALA A 59 -10.50 -9.43 -11.73
N LYS A 60 -10.28 -8.24 -12.34
CA LYS A 60 -10.50 -8.03 -13.78
C LYS A 60 -9.42 -8.65 -14.66
N GLY A 61 -8.20 -8.81 -14.14
CA GLY A 61 -7.09 -9.41 -14.85
C GLY A 61 -6.65 -8.59 -16.07
N SER A 62 -6.10 -9.27 -17.07
CA SER A 62 -5.48 -8.65 -18.26
C SER A 62 -4.42 -7.61 -17.90
N LEU A 63 -3.64 -7.94 -16.85
CA LEU A 63 -2.62 -7.06 -16.30
C LEU A 63 -1.27 -7.28 -16.96
N ARG A 64 -0.62 -6.18 -17.34
CA ARG A 64 0.75 -6.15 -17.85
C ARG A 64 1.78 -6.37 -16.75
N ASN A 65 1.45 -5.99 -15.51
CA ASN A 65 2.40 -5.99 -14.41
C ASN A 65 1.74 -6.33 -13.07
N GLU A 66 1.23 -7.55 -12.97
CA GLU A 66 0.59 -8.10 -11.77
C GLU A 66 1.53 -8.07 -10.54
N GLY A 67 2.82 -8.37 -10.73
CA GLY A 67 3.81 -8.31 -9.66
C GLY A 67 3.96 -6.91 -9.03
N THR A 68 3.92 -5.84 -9.84
CA THR A 68 3.90 -4.47 -9.32
C THR A 68 2.61 -4.15 -8.56
N LEU A 69 1.49 -4.74 -8.94
CA LEU A 69 0.24 -4.54 -8.21
C LEU A 69 0.28 -5.20 -6.82
N HIS A 70 0.90 -6.37 -6.71
CA HIS A 70 1.17 -6.99 -5.40
C HIS A 70 2.17 -6.18 -4.54
N LEU A 71 3.11 -5.45 -5.15
CA LEU A 71 3.92 -4.46 -4.41
C LEU A 71 3.05 -3.33 -3.84
N VAL A 72 2.12 -2.79 -4.63
CA VAL A 72 1.18 -1.76 -4.18
C VAL A 72 0.38 -2.23 -2.97
N LEU A 73 -0.18 -3.44 -3.04
CA LEU A 73 -0.89 -4.06 -1.91
C LEU A 73 0.02 -4.24 -0.70
N GLY A 74 1.24 -4.77 -0.90
CA GLY A 74 2.22 -4.96 0.16
C GLY A 74 2.55 -3.67 0.91
N MET A 75 2.82 -2.59 0.17
CA MET A 75 3.11 -1.27 0.73
C MET A 75 1.88 -0.65 1.42
N ALA A 76 0.68 -0.78 0.84
CA ALA A 76 -0.54 -0.25 1.44
C ALA A 76 -0.85 -0.94 2.78
N TYR A 77 -0.81 -2.28 2.82
CA TYR A 77 -1.00 -3.04 4.05
C TYR A 77 0.07 -2.73 5.10
N TYR A 78 1.32 -2.54 4.68
CA TYR A 78 2.40 -2.14 5.59
C TYR A 78 2.09 -0.79 6.27
N ASN A 79 1.69 0.23 5.52
CA ASN A 79 1.38 1.55 6.08
C ASN A 79 0.19 1.50 7.05
N LYS A 80 -0.74 0.56 6.86
CA LYS A 80 -1.82 0.26 7.80
C LYS A 80 -1.39 -0.58 9.02
N ARG A 81 -0.10 -0.88 9.16
CA ARG A 81 0.48 -1.79 10.18
C ARG A 81 -0.08 -3.22 10.11
N GLU A 82 -0.63 -3.61 8.97
CA GLU A 82 -1.12 -4.96 8.69
C GLU A 82 0.04 -5.84 8.18
N PHE A 83 1.09 -5.98 9.00
CA PHE A 83 2.39 -6.54 8.58
C PHE A 83 2.30 -7.95 7.98
N VAL A 84 1.41 -8.81 8.48
CA VAL A 84 1.21 -10.17 7.95
C VAL A 84 0.65 -10.13 6.53
N LYS A 85 -0.36 -9.28 6.28
CA LYS A 85 -0.92 -9.12 4.93
C LYS A 85 0.09 -8.49 3.98
N ALA A 86 0.86 -7.51 4.46
CA ALA A 86 1.95 -6.91 3.69
C ALA A 86 2.96 -7.97 3.22
N MET A 87 3.46 -8.81 4.14
CA MET A 87 4.41 -9.88 3.82
C MET A 87 3.85 -10.89 2.82
N ASN A 88 2.57 -11.28 2.96
CA ASN A 88 1.93 -12.20 2.03
C ASN A 88 1.89 -11.64 0.61
N GLN A 89 1.53 -10.36 0.45
CA GLN A 89 1.46 -9.71 -0.87
C GLN A 89 2.84 -9.53 -1.47
N LEU A 90 3.84 -9.16 -0.66
CA LEU A 90 5.23 -9.04 -1.13
C LEU A 90 5.80 -10.40 -1.55
N ALA A 91 5.45 -11.50 -0.86
CA ALA A 91 5.85 -12.84 -1.27
C ALA A 91 5.25 -13.27 -2.61
N VAL A 92 4.04 -12.80 -2.95
CA VAL A 92 3.46 -12.99 -4.29
C VAL A 92 4.22 -12.13 -5.31
N ALA A 93 4.48 -10.86 -5.00
CA ALA A 93 5.25 -9.96 -5.87
C ALA A 93 6.67 -10.48 -6.17
N GLU A 94 7.28 -11.22 -5.25
CA GLU A 94 8.61 -11.82 -5.40
C GLU A 94 8.69 -12.86 -6.55
N GLN A 95 7.57 -13.53 -6.82
CA GLN A 95 7.48 -14.57 -7.84
C GLN A 95 7.66 -14.01 -9.25
N PHE A 96 7.32 -12.73 -9.46
CA PHE A 96 7.42 -12.06 -10.75
C PHE A 96 8.81 -11.41 -10.93
N THR A 97 9.47 -11.71 -12.04
CA THR A 97 10.82 -11.20 -12.35
C THR A 97 10.92 -9.67 -12.28
N ALA A 98 9.89 -8.96 -12.73
CA ALA A 98 9.88 -7.50 -12.77
C ALA A 98 9.84 -6.82 -11.39
N SER A 99 9.15 -7.44 -10.42
CA SER A 99 8.98 -6.90 -9.07
C SER A 99 9.87 -7.55 -8.01
N ARG A 100 10.49 -8.69 -8.31
CA ARG A 100 11.25 -9.52 -7.36
C ARG A 100 12.20 -8.73 -6.47
N LYS A 101 13.11 -7.98 -7.08
CA LYS A 101 14.13 -7.24 -6.35
C LYS A 101 13.53 -6.21 -5.38
N MET A 102 12.45 -5.55 -5.79
CA MET A 102 11.78 -4.56 -4.94
C MET A 102 10.98 -5.26 -3.84
N ALA A 103 10.37 -6.40 -4.12
CA ALA A 103 9.65 -7.21 -3.13
C ALA A 103 10.58 -7.68 -2.01
N GLU A 104 11.74 -8.24 -2.36
CA GLU A 104 12.76 -8.67 -1.39
C GLU A 104 13.23 -7.54 -0.47
N GLN A 105 13.38 -6.33 -1.01
CA GLN A 105 13.77 -5.15 -0.24
C GLN A 105 12.67 -4.76 0.75
N TRP A 106 11.42 -4.71 0.28
CA TRP A 106 10.27 -4.40 1.12
C TRP A 106 10.03 -5.46 2.18
N GLN A 107 10.17 -6.75 1.89
CA GLN A 107 10.03 -7.82 2.89
C GLN A 107 10.99 -7.62 4.07
N LYS A 108 12.28 -7.35 3.79
CA LYS A 108 13.28 -7.09 4.83
C LYS A 108 12.94 -5.87 5.68
N PHE A 109 12.44 -4.82 5.03
CA PHE A 109 12.03 -3.59 5.70
C PHE A 109 10.82 -3.84 6.60
N VAL A 110 9.74 -4.43 6.07
CA VAL A 110 8.51 -4.77 6.80
C VAL A 110 8.80 -5.68 7.99
N GLU A 111 9.68 -6.66 7.82
CA GLU A 111 10.05 -7.57 8.90
C GLU A 111 10.77 -6.85 10.06
N THR A 112 11.65 -5.91 9.73
CA THR A 112 12.36 -5.09 10.72
C THR A 112 11.40 -4.17 11.46
N GLU A 113 10.50 -3.50 10.73
CA GLU A 113 9.49 -2.62 11.32
C GLU A 113 8.50 -3.38 12.21
N LYS A 114 8.08 -4.58 11.78
CA LYS A 114 7.24 -5.46 12.60
C LYS A 114 7.91 -5.81 13.92
N ARG A 115 9.18 -6.23 13.90
CA ARG A 115 9.93 -6.55 15.13
C ARG A 115 10.01 -5.36 16.07
N SER A 116 10.32 -4.18 15.54
CA SER A 116 10.37 -2.94 16.32
C SER A 116 9.01 -2.62 16.94
N TYR A 117 7.94 -2.73 16.16
CA TYR A 117 6.58 -2.50 16.62
C TYR A 117 6.17 -3.46 17.73
N ASP A 118 6.38 -4.77 17.55
CA ASP A 118 6.03 -5.80 18.52
C ASP A 118 6.77 -5.62 19.85
N ARG A 119 8.06 -5.24 19.79
CA ARG A 119 8.86 -4.91 20.98
C ARG A 119 8.25 -3.75 21.76
N ILE A 120 7.95 -2.64 21.07
CA ILE A 120 7.35 -1.46 21.71
C ILE A 120 6.00 -1.82 22.36
N GLN A 121 5.17 -2.61 21.68
CA GLN A 121 3.88 -3.03 22.24
C GLN A 121 4.05 -3.93 23.48
N SER A 122 5.03 -4.84 23.47
CA SER A 122 5.35 -5.69 24.62
C SER A 122 5.82 -4.86 25.82
N ASP A 123 6.72 -3.89 25.59
CA ASP A 123 7.25 -3.03 26.65
C ASP A 123 6.13 -2.18 27.28
N LEU A 124 5.28 -1.56 26.44
CA LEU A 124 4.12 -0.79 26.91
C LEU A 124 3.09 -1.64 27.67
N ALA A 125 2.92 -2.91 27.29
CA ALA A 125 2.03 -3.82 28.00
C ALA A 125 2.58 -4.17 29.40
N ASN A 126 3.89 -4.40 29.51
CA ASN A 126 4.55 -4.69 30.77
C ASN A 126 4.48 -3.50 31.74
N GLU A 127 4.73 -2.29 31.27
CA GLU A 127 4.60 -1.07 32.10
C GLU A 127 3.19 -0.90 32.68
N LYS A 128 2.16 -1.13 31.86
CA LYS A 128 0.75 -1.07 32.32
C LYS A 128 0.40 -2.14 33.35
N LEU A 129 1.07 -3.29 33.31
CA LEU A 129 0.87 -4.36 34.30
C LEU A 129 1.51 -3.99 35.65
N VAL A 130 2.75 -3.48 35.63
CA VAL A 130 3.45 -3.01 36.84
C VAL A 130 2.66 -1.88 37.51
N ALA A 131 2.21 -0.89 36.74
CA ALA A 131 1.45 0.25 37.27
C ALA A 131 0.06 -0.11 37.85
N LYS A 132 -0.47 -1.30 37.54
CA LYS A 132 -1.74 -1.80 38.12
C LYS A 132 -1.53 -2.66 39.37
N SER A 133 -0.29 -3.08 39.62
CA SER A 133 0.07 -3.88 40.79
C SER A 133 0.52 -3.05 42.00
N GLU A 134 0.65 -1.74 41.81
CA GLU A 134 0.91 -0.72 42.84
C GLU A 134 -0.40 -0.07 43.31
#